data_AF-A0A958G3X8-F1
#
_entry.id   AF-A0A958G3X8-F1
#
_cell.length_a   1.000
_cell.length_b   1.000
_cell.length_c   1.000
_cell.angle_alpha   90.00
_cell.angle_beta   90.00
_cell.angle_gamma   90.00
#
_symmetry.space_group_name_H-M   'P 1'
#
loop_
_entity.id
_entity.type
_entity.pdbx_description
1 polymer ?
#
loop_
_entity_poly.entity_id
_entity_poly.type
_entity_poly.pdbx_seq_one_letter_code
_entity_poly.pdbx_strand_id
1 'polypeptide(L)'
;MKPYKICVMLLLLGILHLPAQDSLNTGAALAGRQHPLAIRKNADISKTSRYPMKPAKPGRQRLYLVSGFTGLAMTGIYIAHIKPWWSGEKQGFRVKFDWVNNYWLEVDKFGHFYANIQATRATASLFRYAGVDRRKSLWIGATNSLLLYTAFELTDAGFADWGFSVPDYVANVLGAGYPLLQEYWPVLGHFQFKISYFPSRY
;
A
#
# COMPACT_ATOMS: atom_id res chain seq x y z
N MET A 1 9.66 18.40 -33.54
CA MET A 1 9.06 17.35 -32.69
C MET A 1 9.85 16.06 -32.87
N LYS A 2 10.58 15.58 -31.87
CA LYS A 2 11.27 14.30 -31.91
C LYS A 2 10.55 13.32 -30.96
N PRO A 3 10.25 12.08 -31.36
CA PRO A 3 9.59 11.11 -30.51
C PRO A 3 10.63 10.41 -29.63
N TYR A 4 10.61 10.68 -28.32
CA TYR A 4 11.41 9.90 -27.38
C TYR A 4 10.52 8.83 -26.78
N LYS A 5 10.85 7.61 -27.20
CA LYS A 5 10.40 6.29 -26.74
C LYS A 5 9.96 6.29 -25.27
N ILE A 6 8.68 6.08 -25.03
CA ILE A 6 8.14 5.66 -23.74
C ILE A 6 8.66 4.24 -23.50
N CYS A 7 9.72 4.11 -22.71
CA CYS A 7 10.16 2.83 -22.20
C CYS A 7 9.17 2.45 -21.09
N VAL A 8 8.11 1.74 -21.45
CA VAL A 8 7.23 1.08 -20.49
C VAL A 8 8.07 -0.01 -19.82
N MET A 9 8.67 0.33 -18.68
CA MET A 9 9.38 -0.64 -17.85
C MET A 9 8.32 -1.50 -17.15
N LEU A 10 7.85 -2.52 -17.88
CA LEU A 10 7.08 -3.64 -17.35
C LEU A 10 7.97 -4.41 -16.37
N LEU A 11 8.02 -3.97 -15.11
CA LEU A 11 8.55 -4.78 -14.02
C LEU A 11 7.48 -5.78 -13.59
N LEU A 12 7.45 -6.91 -14.31
CA LEU A 12 6.94 -8.18 -13.81
C LEU A 12 7.80 -8.57 -12.60
N LEU A 13 7.33 -8.25 -11.39
CA LEU A 13 7.99 -8.73 -10.17
C LEU A 13 7.66 -10.20 -9.96
N GLY A 14 8.70 -10.99 -10.19
CA GLY A 14 8.73 -12.44 -10.10
C GLY A 14 8.34 -12.98 -8.73
N ILE A 15 7.85 -14.22 -8.81
CA ILE A 15 7.41 -15.08 -7.73
C ILE A 15 8.53 -15.19 -6.68
N LEU A 16 8.35 -14.53 -5.53
CA LEU A 16 9.11 -14.84 -4.32
C LEU A 16 8.68 -16.23 -3.82
N HIS A 17 9.45 -17.25 -4.18
CA HIS A 17 9.41 -18.56 -3.53
C HIS A 17 10.08 -18.45 -2.16
N LEU A 18 9.27 -18.49 -1.09
CA LEU A 18 9.75 -18.77 0.26
C LEU A 18 9.14 -20.12 0.71
N PRO A 19 9.97 -21.09 1.14
CA PRO A 19 9.48 -22.39 1.59
C PRO A 19 8.67 -22.22 2.88
N ALA A 20 7.56 -22.96 2.98
CA ALA A 20 6.78 -23.08 4.20
C ALA A 20 7.54 -23.94 5.21
N GLN A 21 7.63 -23.47 6.45
CA GLN A 21 8.18 -24.24 7.56
C GLN A 21 7.01 -24.63 8.49
N ASP A 22 6.77 -25.94 8.56
CA ASP A 22 5.76 -26.56 9.41
C ASP A 22 6.29 -26.80 10.84
N SER A 23 5.33 -26.87 11.77
CA SER A 23 5.39 -27.43 13.13
C SER A 23 6.06 -26.54 14.21
N LEU A 24 5.60 -26.47 15.46
CA LEU A 24 5.07 -27.52 16.34
C LEU A 24 4.00 -27.00 17.32
N ASN A 25 2.93 -27.79 17.48
CA ASN A 25 2.09 -27.80 18.67
C ASN A 25 2.86 -28.46 19.82
N THR A 26 2.98 -27.79 20.97
CA THR A 26 3.28 -28.44 22.27
C THR A 26 2.97 -27.47 23.41
N GLY A 27 2.26 -27.94 24.44
CA GLY A 27 2.14 -27.20 25.71
C GLY A 27 0.81 -27.38 26.42
N ALA A 28 0.68 -28.48 27.17
CA ALA A 28 -0.42 -28.81 28.05
C ALA A 28 -0.67 -27.79 29.18
N ALA A 29 -1.88 -27.87 29.72
CA ALA A 29 -2.45 -27.05 30.78
C ALA A 29 -1.71 -27.15 32.13
N LEU A 30 -1.57 -26.01 32.81
CA LEU A 30 -1.50 -25.91 34.26
C LEU A 30 -2.36 -24.73 34.72
N ALA A 31 -3.35 -25.04 35.56
CA ALA A 31 -4.30 -24.09 36.13
C ALA A 31 -3.65 -23.28 37.26
N GLY A 32 -3.77 -21.95 37.21
CA GLY A 32 -3.30 -21.04 38.25
C GLY A 32 -3.98 -19.67 38.17
N ARG A 33 -4.74 -19.34 39.22
CA ARG A 33 -5.43 -18.08 39.61
C ARG A 33 -5.42 -16.90 38.63
N GLN A 34 -6.62 -16.42 38.27
CA GLN A 34 -6.86 -15.25 37.42
C GLN A 34 -6.70 -13.94 38.20
N HIS A 35 -5.79 -13.07 37.72
CA HIS A 35 -5.69 -11.65 38.06
C HIS A 35 -6.39 -10.83 36.95
N PRO A 36 -7.16 -9.77 37.23
CA PRO A 36 -8.02 -9.10 36.24
C PRO A 36 -7.31 -8.30 35.14
N LEU A 37 -5.98 -8.41 35.00
CA LEU A 37 -5.19 -7.71 33.96
C LEU A 37 -4.34 -8.67 33.10
N ALA A 38 -4.72 -9.94 33.01
CA ALA A 38 -4.11 -10.86 32.06
C ALA A 38 -4.54 -10.49 30.63
N ILE A 39 -3.69 -9.75 29.91
CA ILE A 39 -3.75 -9.63 28.44
C ILE A 39 -3.81 -11.06 27.90
N ARG A 40 -4.95 -11.44 27.32
CA ARG A 40 -5.17 -12.75 26.70
C ARG A 40 -4.10 -12.96 25.62
N LYS A 41 -3.00 -13.66 25.96
CA LYS A 41 -1.96 -14.08 25.02
C LYS A 41 -2.49 -14.99 23.89
N ASN A 42 -3.71 -15.51 24.03
CA ASN A 42 -4.35 -16.44 23.09
C ASN A 42 -5.65 -15.88 22.50
N ALA A 43 -5.83 -14.55 22.46
CA ALA A 43 -6.86 -13.99 21.57
C ALA A 43 -6.46 -14.34 20.14
N ASP A 44 -7.18 -15.28 19.53
CA ASP A 44 -7.04 -15.66 18.14
C ASP A 44 -7.12 -14.38 17.26
N ILE A 45 -5.95 -13.85 16.90
CA ILE A 45 -5.78 -12.60 16.14
C ILE A 45 -6.43 -12.73 14.75
N SER A 46 -6.72 -13.96 14.30
CA SER A 46 -7.48 -14.21 13.08
C SER A 46 -8.95 -13.79 13.20
N LYS A 47 -9.55 -13.84 14.41
CA LYS A 47 -10.94 -13.45 14.66
C LYS A 47 -11.14 -11.95 14.85
N THR A 48 -10.10 -11.23 15.26
CA THR A 48 -10.09 -9.75 15.34
C THR A 48 -9.49 -9.12 14.07
N SER A 49 -9.22 -9.94 13.04
CA SER A 49 -8.66 -9.52 11.76
C SER A 49 -9.57 -8.51 11.06
N ARG A 50 -9.16 -7.24 11.06
CA ARG A 50 -9.81 -6.16 10.29
C ARG A 50 -9.67 -6.30 8.77
N TYR A 51 -9.04 -7.36 8.29
CA TYR A 51 -9.08 -7.82 6.90
C TYR A 51 -9.98 -9.05 6.84
N PRO A 52 -11.30 -8.89 6.61
CA PRO A 52 -12.30 -9.91 6.90
C PRO A 52 -12.35 -11.07 5.89
N MET A 53 -11.55 -11.06 4.82
CA MET A 53 -11.60 -12.14 3.85
C MET A 53 -10.76 -13.32 4.30
N LYS A 54 -11.43 -14.40 4.77
CA LYS A 54 -10.81 -15.74 4.80
C LYS A 54 -10.23 -16.01 3.40
N PRO A 55 -8.98 -16.50 3.31
CA PRO A 55 -8.40 -16.83 2.02
C PRO A 55 -9.35 -17.80 1.33
N ALA A 56 -9.73 -17.51 0.09
CA ALA A 56 -10.41 -18.51 -0.71
C ALA A 56 -9.47 -19.72 -0.88
N LYS A 57 -10.01 -20.90 -1.18
CA LYS A 57 -9.17 -22.05 -1.54
C LYS A 57 -8.17 -21.60 -2.63
N PRO A 58 -6.86 -21.78 -2.43
CA PRO A 58 -5.85 -21.32 -3.40
C PRO A 58 -6.13 -21.91 -4.78
N GLY A 59 -6.20 -21.04 -5.79
CA GLY A 59 -6.44 -21.47 -7.18
C GLY A 59 -5.60 -20.63 -8.14
N ARG A 60 -4.76 -21.29 -8.95
CA ARG A 60 -3.82 -20.62 -9.87
C ARG A 60 -4.53 -19.66 -10.85
N GLN A 61 -5.73 -20.03 -11.31
CA GLN A 61 -6.54 -19.18 -12.18
C GLN A 61 -6.91 -17.84 -11.52
N ARG A 62 -7.38 -17.86 -10.27
CA ARG A 62 -7.73 -16.62 -9.54
C ARG A 62 -6.52 -15.75 -9.30
N LEU A 63 -5.37 -16.37 -8.99
CA LEU A 63 -4.12 -15.63 -8.82
C LEU A 63 -3.69 -14.93 -10.11
N TYR A 64 -3.75 -15.61 -11.27
CA TYR A 64 -3.42 -14.98 -12.55
C TYR A 64 -4.38 -13.87 -12.93
N LEU A 65 -5.70 -14.08 -12.74
CA LEU A 65 -6.72 -13.05 -13.01
C LEU A 65 -6.53 -11.82 -12.12
N VAL A 66 -6.34 -12.02 -10.81
CA VAL A 66 -6.08 -10.92 -9.87
C VAL A 66 -4.78 -10.20 -10.19
N SER A 67 -3.72 -10.92 -10.53
CA SER A 67 -2.43 -10.31 -10.88
C SER A 67 -2.55 -9.47 -12.15
N GLY A 68 -3.18 -10.01 -13.21
CA GLY A 68 -3.42 -9.29 -14.45
C GLY A 68 -4.31 -8.06 -14.25
N PHE A 69 -5.41 -8.21 -13.50
CA PHE A 69 -6.29 -7.11 -13.13
C PHE A 69 -5.56 -6.02 -12.35
N THR A 70 -4.74 -6.39 -11.36
CA THR A 70 -3.97 -5.43 -10.55
C THR A 70 -3.00 -4.63 -11.42
N GLY A 71 -2.26 -5.28 -12.32
CA GLY A 71 -1.33 -4.60 -13.24
C GLY A 71 -2.05 -3.65 -14.22
N LEU A 72 -3.19 -4.08 -14.77
CA LEU A 72 -4.04 -3.22 -15.61
C LEU A 72 -4.61 -2.04 -14.83
N ALA A 73 -5.07 -2.26 -13.59
CA ALA A 73 -5.59 -1.21 -12.74
C ALA A 73 -4.51 -0.16 -12.40
N MET A 74 -3.29 -0.59 -12.03
CA MET A 74 -2.18 0.33 -11.78
C MET A 74 -1.83 1.15 -13.02
N THR A 75 -1.77 0.50 -14.18
CA THR A 75 -1.51 1.18 -15.46
C THR A 75 -2.63 2.17 -15.80
N GLY A 76 -3.89 1.78 -15.61
CA GLY A 76 -5.05 2.64 -15.83
C GLY A 76 -5.05 3.85 -14.90
N ILE A 77 -4.74 3.64 -13.62
CA ILE A 77 -4.58 4.73 -12.63
C ILE A 77 -3.47 5.68 -13.07
N TYR A 78 -2.30 5.18 -13.48
CA TYR A 78 -1.22 6.02 -13.99
C TYR A 78 -1.63 6.83 -15.22
N ILE A 79 -2.26 6.19 -16.21
CA ILE A 79 -2.75 6.89 -17.42
C ILE A 79 -3.77 7.97 -17.06
N ALA A 80 -4.66 7.71 -16.10
CA ALA A 80 -5.66 8.68 -15.64
C ALA A 80 -5.02 9.95 -15.02
N HIS A 81 -3.79 9.87 -14.52
CA HIS A 81 -3.06 11.01 -13.95
C HIS A 81 -2.34 11.87 -15.01
N ILE A 82 -2.11 11.34 -16.22
CA ILE A 82 -1.33 12.04 -17.26
C ILE A 82 -1.93 13.40 -17.60
N LYS A 83 -3.23 13.46 -17.91
CA LYS A 83 -3.85 14.72 -18.35
C LYS A 83 -4.00 15.74 -17.20
N PRO A 84 -4.51 15.37 -16.00
CA PRO A 84 -4.72 16.33 -14.93
C PRO A 84 -3.43 16.89 -14.34
N TRP A 85 -2.37 16.07 -14.23
CA TRP A 85 -1.17 16.44 -13.49
C TRP A 85 0.04 16.65 -14.41
N TRP A 86 0.17 15.88 -15.49
CA TRP A 86 1.37 15.87 -16.34
C TRP A 86 1.14 16.49 -17.73
N SER A 87 0.35 17.57 -17.78
CA SER A 87 0.10 18.35 -19.00
C SER A 87 0.86 19.69 -19.06
N GLY A 88 1.57 20.05 -17.97
CA GLY A 88 2.32 21.30 -17.84
C GLY A 88 3.70 21.30 -18.51
N GLU A 89 4.48 22.34 -18.21
CA GLU A 89 5.84 22.49 -18.75
C GLU A 89 6.79 21.42 -18.20
N LYS A 90 7.55 20.80 -19.10
CA LYS A 90 8.58 19.85 -18.74
C LYS A 90 9.88 20.57 -18.41
N GLN A 91 10.56 20.06 -17.39
CA GLN A 91 11.89 20.50 -16.98
C GLN A 91 12.80 19.27 -16.84
N GLY A 92 14.13 19.49 -16.75
CA GLY A 92 15.05 18.44 -16.34
C GLY A 92 14.72 17.89 -14.95
N PHE A 93 15.23 16.69 -14.65
CA PHE A 93 15.00 15.98 -13.40
C PHE A 93 15.37 16.86 -12.19
N ARG A 94 14.40 17.12 -11.30
CA ARG A 94 14.57 17.96 -10.12
C ARG A 94 14.10 17.25 -8.87
N VAL A 95 14.93 17.30 -7.82
CA VAL A 95 14.62 16.81 -6.47
C VAL A 95 14.33 18.00 -5.57
N LYS A 96 13.31 17.88 -4.73
CA LYS A 96 12.86 18.88 -3.77
C LYS A 96 12.88 18.32 -2.35
N PHE A 97 13.26 19.18 -1.40
CA PHE A 97 13.29 18.91 0.03
C PHE A 97 12.30 19.85 0.75
N ASP A 98 11.06 19.83 0.30
CA ASP A 98 9.99 20.73 0.69
C ASP A 98 9.17 20.18 1.86
N TRP A 99 9.86 19.93 2.98
CA TRP A 99 9.29 19.33 4.20
C TRP A 99 8.12 20.13 4.80
N VAL A 100 8.19 21.45 4.66
CA VAL A 100 7.12 22.39 4.95
C VAL A 100 7.16 23.42 3.84
N ASN A 101 6.07 23.53 3.09
CA ASN A 101 5.98 24.43 1.95
C ASN A 101 4.65 25.18 1.88
N ASN A 102 3.75 24.98 2.85
CA ASN A 102 2.40 25.55 2.93
C ASN A 102 1.52 25.25 1.70
N TYR A 103 1.97 24.36 0.81
CA TYR A 103 1.21 23.94 -0.34
C TYR A 103 0.01 23.13 0.14
N TRP A 104 -1.19 23.64 -0.11
CA TRP A 104 -2.45 23.03 0.33
C TRP A 104 -2.46 22.61 1.80
N LEU A 105 -1.82 23.37 2.70
CA LEU A 105 -1.72 23.03 4.12
C LEU A 105 -1.10 21.64 4.39
N GLU A 106 -0.12 21.25 3.58
CA GLU A 106 0.57 19.94 3.66
C GLU A 106 -0.35 18.74 3.38
N VAL A 107 -1.54 18.98 2.83
CA VAL A 107 -2.52 17.94 2.46
C VAL A 107 -1.94 16.99 1.41
N ASP A 108 -1.01 17.47 0.60
CA ASP A 108 -0.30 16.69 -0.40
C ASP A 108 0.44 15.49 0.22
N LYS A 109 1.35 15.74 1.18
CA LYS A 109 2.07 14.70 1.94
C LYS A 109 1.11 13.74 2.65
N PHE A 110 0.05 14.28 3.24
CA PHE A 110 -0.98 13.46 3.88
C PHE A 110 -1.74 12.58 2.86
N GLY A 111 -2.02 13.13 1.67
CA GLY A 111 -2.62 12.43 0.55
C GLY A 111 -1.76 11.26 0.09
N HIS A 112 -0.45 11.48 -0.08
CA HIS A 112 0.52 10.43 -0.38
C HIS A 112 0.49 9.30 0.66
N PHE A 113 0.55 9.65 1.94
CA PHE A 113 0.48 8.67 3.03
C PHE A 113 -0.84 7.89 3.03
N TYR A 114 -1.97 8.59 3.05
CA TYR A 114 -3.29 7.97 3.14
C TYR A 114 -3.62 7.14 1.91
N ALA A 115 -3.31 7.62 0.71
CA ALA A 115 -3.61 6.92 -0.51
C ALA A 115 -2.77 5.63 -0.66
N ASN A 116 -1.51 5.62 -0.19
CA ASN A 116 -0.71 4.40 -0.14
C ASN A 116 -1.25 3.38 0.88
N ILE A 117 -1.81 3.81 2.02
CA ILE A 117 -2.51 2.91 2.94
C ILE A 117 -3.65 2.21 2.20
N GLN A 118 -4.47 2.98 1.49
CA GLN A 118 -5.67 2.47 0.84
C GLN A 118 -5.32 1.57 -0.36
N ALA A 119 -4.33 1.94 -1.18
CA ALA A 119 -3.83 1.13 -2.28
C ALA A 119 -3.25 -0.21 -1.78
N THR A 120 -2.45 -0.18 -0.71
CA THR A 120 -1.93 -1.39 -0.07
C THR A 120 -3.05 -2.31 0.40
N ARG A 121 -4.07 -1.76 1.08
CA ARG A 121 -5.22 -2.50 1.59
C ARG A 121 -6.08 -3.10 0.47
N ALA A 122 -6.34 -2.33 -0.58
CA ALA A 122 -7.13 -2.77 -1.72
C ALA A 122 -6.44 -3.91 -2.46
N THR A 123 -5.16 -3.75 -2.79
CA THR A 123 -4.37 -4.79 -3.46
C THR A 123 -4.23 -6.02 -2.58
N ALA A 124 -3.90 -5.87 -1.30
CA ALA A 124 -3.84 -7.00 -0.37
C ALA A 124 -5.17 -7.77 -0.33
N SER A 125 -6.30 -7.07 -0.30
CA SER A 125 -7.63 -7.68 -0.30
C SER A 125 -7.90 -8.51 -1.57
N LEU A 126 -7.45 -8.04 -2.74
CA LEU A 126 -7.55 -8.80 -3.99
C LEU A 126 -6.71 -10.09 -3.94
N PHE A 127 -5.47 -10.01 -3.46
CA PHE A 127 -4.60 -11.19 -3.36
C PHE A 127 -5.08 -12.16 -2.26
N ARG A 128 -5.69 -11.67 -1.18
CA ARG A 128 -6.40 -12.51 -0.19
C ARG A 128 -7.54 -13.27 -0.84
N TYR A 129 -8.32 -12.60 -1.70
CA TYR A 129 -9.40 -13.22 -2.47
C TYR A 129 -8.87 -14.30 -3.43
N ALA A 130 -7.67 -14.13 -4.00
CA ALA A 130 -6.99 -15.14 -4.80
C ALA A 130 -6.43 -16.34 -4.00
N GLY A 131 -6.54 -16.32 -2.67
CA GLY A 131 -6.08 -17.38 -1.78
C GLY A 131 -4.63 -17.23 -1.33
N VAL A 132 -4.04 -16.03 -1.46
CA VAL A 132 -2.71 -15.73 -0.89
C VAL A 132 -2.84 -15.52 0.62
N ASP A 133 -1.84 -15.99 1.37
CA ASP A 133 -1.76 -15.84 2.82
C ASP A 133 -1.76 -14.37 3.24
N ARG A 134 -2.29 -14.10 4.44
CA ARG A 134 -2.45 -12.75 4.99
C ARG A 134 -1.24 -11.84 4.83
N ARG A 135 -0.10 -12.26 5.39
CA ARG A 135 1.13 -11.47 5.40
C ARG A 135 1.68 -11.27 3.99
N LYS A 136 1.65 -12.32 3.17
CA LYS A 136 2.09 -12.25 1.77
C LYS A 136 1.23 -11.27 0.97
N SER A 137 -0.09 -11.28 1.13
CA SER A 137 -0.95 -10.32 0.47
C SER A 137 -0.67 -8.87 0.88
N LEU A 138 -0.38 -8.61 2.16
CA LEU A 138 0.00 -7.27 2.61
C LEU A 138 1.34 -6.82 2.02
N TRP A 139 2.33 -7.70 1.95
CA TRP A 139 3.60 -7.40 1.28
C TRP A 139 3.40 -7.11 -0.21
N ILE A 140 2.62 -7.94 -0.91
CA ILE A 140 2.26 -7.69 -2.32
C ILE A 140 1.54 -6.35 -2.46
N GLY A 141 0.62 -6.02 -1.55
CA GLY A 141 -0.09 -4.75 -1.55
C GLY A 141 0.85 -3.55 -1.36
N ALA A 142 1.75 -3.62 -0.37
CA ALA A 142 2.70 -2.56 -0.06
C ALA A 142 3.66 -2.33 -1.23
N THR A 143 4.19 -3.41 -1.82
CA THR A 143 5.06 -3.32 -2.99
C THR A 143 4.34 -2.72 -4.19
N ASN A 144 3.11 -3.15 -4.52
CA ASN A 144 2.36 -2.57 -5.64
C ASN A 144 2.04 -1.09 -5.41
N SER A 145 1.64 -0.72 -4.19
CA SER A 145 1.41 0.67 -3.82
C SER A 145 2.67 1.50 -4.04
N LEU A 146 3.79 1.07 -3.44
CA LEU A 146 5.04 1.81 -3.52
C LEU A 146 5.55 1.91 -4.96
N LEU A 147 5.39 0.88 -5.79
CA LEU A 147 5.75 0.93 -7.22
C LEU A 147 4.95 1.99 -7.97
N LEU A 148 3.63 2.03 -7.79
CA LEU A 148 2.77 3.01 -8.45
C LEU A 148 3.15 4.44 -8.04
N TYR A 149 3.29 4.68 -6.74
CA TYR A 149 3.61 6.01 -6.22
C TYR A 149 5.06 6.42 -6.51
N THR A 150 6.01 5.48 -6.54
CA THR A 150 7.36 5.77 -7.04
C THR A 150 7.31 6.22 -8.50
N ALA A 151 6.48 5.59 -9.34
CA ALA A 151 6.32 6.01 -10.73
C ALA A 151 5.70 7.43 -10.85
N PHE A 152 4.82 7.81 -9.92
CA PHE A 152 4.30 9.17 -9.85
C PHE A 152 5.41 10.18 -9.54
N GLU A 153 6.14 10.00 -8.44
CA GLU A 153 7.23 10.92 -8.05
C GLU A 153 8.33 11.04 -9.11
N LEU A 154 8.68 9.92 -9.76
CA LEU A 154 9.65 9.92 -10.85
C LEU A 154 9.14 10.69 -12.08
N THR A 155 7.82 10.68 -12.30
CA THR A 155 7.21 11.48 -13.36
C THR A 155 7.18 12.94 -12.98
N ASP A 156 6.79 13.26 -11.74
CA ASP A 156 6.79 14.62 -11.18
C ASP A 156 8.16 15.28 -11.27
N ALA A 157 9.23 14.50 -11.10
CA ALA A 157 10.62 14.95 -11.26
C ALA A 157 10.91 15.68 -12.58
N GLY A 158 10.18 15.35 -13.66
CA GLY A 158 10.37 15.91 -14.99
C GLY A 158 9.49 17.12 -15.33
N PHE A 159 8.72 17.66 -14.36
CA PHE A 159 7.82 18.78 -14.57
C PHE A 159 8.20 19.99 -13.72
N ALA A 160 8.03 21.18 -14.30
CA ALA A 160 8.41 22.45 -13.68
C ALA A 160 7.60 22.76 -12.41
N ASP A 161 6.33 22.34 -12.38
CA ASP A 161 5.43 22.63 -11.26
C ASP A 161 5.60 21.67 -10.08
N TRP A 162 6.00 20.42 -10.34
CA TRP A 162 6.00 19.34 -9.33
C TRP A 162 7.39 19.10 -8.73
N GLY A 163 8.28 18.44 -9.49
CA GLY A 163 9.56 17.89 -9.01
C GLY A 163 9.40 16.63 -8.15
N PHE A 164 10.47 15.84 -8.01
CA PHE A 164 10.50 14.69 -7.10
C PHE A 164 10.59 15.21 -5.67
N SER A 165 9.57 14.98 -4.85
CA SER A 165 9.54 15.45 -3.48
C SER A 165 10.00 14.35 -2.52
N VAL A 166 11.08 14.62 -1.79
CA VAL A 166 11.58 13.70 -0.75
C VAL A 166 10.53 13.50 0.36
N PRO A 167 9.86 14.54 0.88
CA PRO A 167 8.79 14.37 1.85
C PRO A 167 7.62 13.52 1.33
N ASP A 168 7.17 13.72 0.08
CA ASP A 168 6.07 12.93 -0.50
C ASP A 168 6.50 11.48 -0.70
N TYR A 169 7.74 11.23 -1.14
CA TYR A 169 8.28 9.88 -1.23
C TYR A 169 8.37 9.18 0.13
N VAL A 170 8.77 9.89 1.20
CA VAL A 170 8.77 9.36 2.57
C VAL A 170 7.34 9.04 3.01
N ALA A 171 6.37 9.92 2.72
CA ALA A 171 4.97 9.68 3.00
C ALA A 171 4.44 8.44 2.25
N ASN A 172 4.85 8.24 0.99
CA ASN A 172 4.52 7.05 0.20
C ASN A 172 5.04 5.77 0.88
N VAL A 173 6.31 5.75 1.30
CA VAL A 173 6.92 4.61 2.00
C VAL A 173 6.20 4.30 3.32
N LEU A 174 5.96 5.33 4.14
CA LEU A 174 5.27 5.18 5.42
C LEU A 174 3.84 4.68 5.21
N GLY A 175 3.12 5.22 4.22
CA GLY A 175 1.74 4.85 3.92
C GLY A 175 1.63 3.41 3.43
N ALA A 176 2.53 2.98 2.55
CA ALA A 176 2.57 1.62 2.02
C ALA A 176 2.94 0.60 3.11
N GLY A 177 3.85 1.00 4.02
CA GLY A 177 4.28 0.18 5.15
C GLY A 177 3.26 0.13 6.30
N TYR A 178 2.41 1.13 6.46
CA TYR A 178 1.54 1.23 7.63
C TYR A 178 0.59 0.03 7.83
N PRO A 179 -0.08 -0.51 6.80
CA PRO A 179 -0.83 -1.77 6.93
C PRO A 179 0.00 -2.98 7.35
N LEU A 180 1.28 -3.07 6.94
CA LEU A 180 2.20 -4.10 7.41
C LEU A 180 2.53 -3.88 8.89
N LEU A 181 2.81 -2.64 9.30
CA LEU A 181 3.03 -2.32 10.71
C LEU A 181 1.83 -2.69 11.58
N GLN A 182 0.61 -2.46 11.10
CA GLN A 182 -0.62 -2.88 11.79
C GLN A 182 -0.76 -4.41 11.91
N GLU A 183 -0.16 -5.17 10.99
CA GLU A 183 -0.12 -6.64 11.04
C GLU A 183 0.86 -7.16 12.10
N TYR A 184 2.04 -6.54 12.22
CA TYR A 184 3.07 -6.94 13.17
C TYR A 184 2.84 -6.37 14.58
N TRP A 185 2.25 -5.17 14.69
CA TRP A 185 1.92 -4.49 15.94
C TRP A 185 0.43 -4.17 16.02
N PRO A 186 -0.38 -5.09 16.58
CA PRO A 186 -1.84 -4.94 16.63
C PRO A 186 -2.34 -3.65 17.31
N VAL A 187 -1.54 -3.06 18.21
CA VAL A 187 -1.84 -1.77 18.86
C VAL A 187 -2.02 -0.64 17.84
N LEU A 188 -1.27 -0.67 16.73
CA LEU A 188 -1.38 0.33 15.67
C LEU A 188 -2.71 0.25 14.94
N GLY A 189 -3.42 -0.88 15.05
CA GLY A 189 -4.75 -1.02 14.48
C GLY A 189 -5.79 -0.09 15.13
N HIS A 190 -5.56 0.44 16.33
CA HIS A 190 -6.46 1.42 16.95
C HIS A 190 -6.43 2.79 16.26
N PHE A 191 -5.38 3.07 15.50
CA PHE A 191 -5.26 4.32 14.76
C PHE A 191 -5.74 4.08 13.32
N GLN A 192 -6.84 4.74 12.96
CA GLN A 192 -7.44 4.64 11.62
C GLN A 192 -7.74 6.03 11.10
N PHE A 193 -7.35 6.27 9.86
CA PHE A 193 -7.62 7.52 9.17
C PHE A 193 -8.99 7.41 8.49
N LYS A 194 -9.84 8.40 8.74
CA LYS A 194 -11.14 8.53 8.08
C LYS A 194 -11.27 9.97 7.60
N ILE A 195 -11.53 10.14 6.32
CA ILE A 195 -11.75 11.45 5.71
C ILE A 195 -13.26 11.62 5.51
N SER A 196 -13.78 12.78 5.88
CA SER A 196 -15.15 13.20 5.62
C SER A 196 -15.14 14.62 5.05
N TYR A 197 -16.00 14.87 4.07
CA TYR A 197 -16.11 16.16 3.40
C TYR A 197 -17.53 16.70 3.58
N PHE A 198 -17.62 17.99 3.91
CA PHE A 198 -18.87 18.73 3.88
C PHE A 198 -18.76 19.76 2.75
N PRO A 199 -19.68 19.73 1.78
CA PRO A 199 -19.63 20.67 0.67
C PRO A 199 -19.75 22.11 1.17
N SER A 200 -18.76 22.91 0.79
CA SER A 200 -18.83 24.37 0.91
C SER A 200 -19.92 24.90 -0.02
N ARG A 201 -20.62 25.97 0.40
CA ARG A 201 -21.62 26.68 -0.43
C ARG A 201 -21.01 27.73 -1.37
N TYR A 202 -19.68 27.81 -1.39
CA TYR A 202 -18.91 28.76 -2.20
C TYR A 202 -18.37 28.07 -3.45
#